data_AF-A0A3P7IWC4-F1
#
_entry.id   AF-A0A3P7IWC4-F1
#
_cell.length_a   1.000
_cell.length_b   1.000
_cell.length_c   1.000
_cell.angle_alpha   90.00
_cell.angle_beta   90.00
_cell.angle_gamma   90.00
#
_symmetry.space_group_name_H-M   'P 1'
#
loop_
_entity.id
_entity.type
_entity.pdbx_description
1 polymer ?
#
loop_
_entity_poly.entity_id
_entity_poly.type
_entity_poly.pdbx_seq_one_letter_code
_entity_poly.pdbx_strand_id
1 'polypeptide(L)'
;MLMKMALDLDLTLSYHKRRGDIELCFESNRTAEKSGGRGKVLCLSDMGREIRVIERVNGTPTDTEMWTKTDFNQFHWAIRGKCQKVLVKG
;
A
#
# COMPACT_ATOMS: atom_id res chain seq x y z
N MET A 1 -13.73 3.73 2.61
CA MET A 1 -13.12 2.41 2.30
C MET A 1 -12.05 2.62 1.25
N LEU A 2 -10.87 1.99 1.38
CA LEU A 2 -9.56 2.23 0.73
C LEU A 2 -9.49 3.12 -0.53
N MET A 3 -10.39 2.97 -1.51
CA MET A 3 -10.51 3.89 -2.66
C MET A 3 -10.68 5.36 -2.25
N LYS A 4 -11.54 5.68 -1.27
CA LYS A 4 -11.71 7.07 -0.78
C LYS A 4 -10.42 7.61 -0.17
N MET A 5 -9.67 6.76 0.52
CA MET A 5 -8.38 7.13 1.07
C MET A 5 -7.35 7.39 -0.03
N ALA A 6 -7.34 6.59 -1.10
CA ALA A 6 -6.49 6.83 -2.26
C ALA A 6 -6.79 8.20 -2.89
N LEU A 7 -8.07 8.54 -3.06
CA LEU A 7 -8.51 9.87 -3.53
C LEU A 7 -8.05 10.99 -2.58
N ASP A 8 -8.24 10.84 -1.27
CA ASP A 8 -7.87 11.86 -0.28
C ASP A 8 -6.36 12.14 -0.21
N LEU A 9 -5.56 11.15 -0.55
CA LEU A 9 -4.10 11.20 -0.45
C LEU A 9 -3.41 11.37 -1.81
N ASP A 10 -4.18 11.53 -2.89
CA ASP A 10 -3.68 11.59 -4.27
C ASP A 10 -2.80 10.39 -4.63
N LEU A 11 -3.33 9.19 -4.40
CA LEU A 11 -2.68 7.92 -4.66
C LEU A 11 -3.43 7.13 -5.73
N THR A 12 -2.69 6.33 -6.49
CA THR A 12 -3.23 5.24 -7.28
C THR A 12 -3.37 4.00 -6.39
N LEU A 13 -4.54 3.36 -6.45
CA LEU A 13 -4.79 2.05 -5.84
C LEU A 13 -4.94 1.00 -6.94
N SER A 14 -4.10 -0.04 -6.92
CA SER A 14 -4.20 -1.18 -7.82
C SER A 14 -4.54 -2.47 -7.07
N TYR A 15 -5.26 -3.36 -7.75
CA TYR A 15 -5.56 -4.71 -7.29
C TYR A 15 -4.89 -5.72 -8.21
N HIS A 16 -4.16 -6.66 -7.62
CA HIS A 16 -3.49 -7.73 -8.33
C HIS A 16 -3.94 -9.08 -7.77
N LYS A 17 -4.44 -9.96 -8.63
CA LYS A 17 -4.65 -11.37 -8.34
C LYS A 17 -3.75 -12.20 -9.24
N ARG A 18 -2.69 -12.78 -8.69
CA ARG A 18 -1.67 -13.55 -9.45
C ARG A 18 -1.29 -14.80 -8.68
N ARG A 19 -1.27 -15.95 -9.37
CA ARG A 19 -0.83 -17.24 -8.80
C ARG A 19 -1.55 -17.65 -7.50
N GLY A 20 -2.80 -17.21 -7.31
CA GLY A 20 -3.59 -17.47 -6.11
C GLY A 20 -3.50 -16.38 -5.05
N ASP A 21 -2.50 -15.51 -5.11
CA ASP A 21 -2.28 -14.43 -4.15
C ASP A 21 -3.02 -13.15 -4.56
N ILE A 22 -3.58 -12.48 -3.56
CA ILE A 22 -4.21 -11.16 -3.70
C ILE A 22 -3.28 -10.11 -3.09
N GLU A 23 -2.99 -9.07 -3.86
CA GLU A 23 -2.22 -7.93 -3.42
C GLU A 23 -2.92 -6.62 -3.79
N LEU A 24 -3.04 -5.71 -2.83
CA LEU A 24 -3.46 -4.33 -3.03
C LEU A 24 -2.24 -3.43 -2.95
N CYS A 25 -2.07 -2.51 -3.89
CA CYS A 25 -0.92 -1.60 -3.89
C CYS A 25 -1.37 -0.15 -3.91
N PHE A 26 -0.65 0.69 -3.16
CA PHE A 26 -0.74 2.14 -3.23
C PHE A 26 0.55 2.73 -3.82
N GLU A 27 0.41 3.67 -4.74
CA GLU A 27 1.50 4.45 -5.32
C GLU A 27 1.12 5.94 -5.31
N SER A 28 2.09 6.83 -5.10
CA SER A 28 1.84 8.28 -5.15
C SER A 28 1.83 8.79 -6.60
N ASN A 29 0.73 9.40 -7.02
CA ASN A 29 0.57 9.97 -8.37
C ASN A 29 1.67 11.00 -8.65
N ARG A 30 1.99 11.84 -7.66
CA ARG A 30 3.04 12.86 -7.72
C ARG A 30 4.42 12.29 -8.06
N THR A 31 4.73 11.10 -7.57
CA THR A 31 6.02 10.44 -7.84
C THR A 31 5.98 9.55 -9.07
N ALA A 32 4.85 8.89 -9.34
CA ALA A 32 4.68 7.98 -10.48
C ALA A 32 4.88 8.71 -11.82
N GLU A 33 4.34 9.93 -11.94
CA GLU A 33 4.49 10.78 -13.12
C GLU A 33 5.95 11.18 -13.38
N LYS A 34 6.75 11.35 -12.30
CA LYS A 34 8.15 11.78 -12.38
C LYS A 34 9.13 10.63 -12.61
N SER A 35 8.82 9.44 -12.09
CA SER A 35 9.69 8.26 -12.14
C SER A 35 9.41 7.35 -13.34
N GLY A 36 8.37 7.65 -14.14
CA GLY A 36 7.91 6.76 -15.20
C GLY A 36 7.36 5.44 -14.66
N GLY A 37 6.65 5.47 -13.52
CA GLY A 37 6.04 4.29 -12.89
C GLY A 37 7.01 3.37 -12.15
N ARG A 38 8.18 3.87 -11.75
CA ARG A 38 9.17 3.13 -10.94
C ARG A 38 9.28 3.75 -9.54
N GLY A 39 8.14 4.12 -8.95
CA GLY A 39 8.07 4.81 -7.68
C GLY A 39 8.24 3.91 -6.46
N LYS A 40 8.04 4.53 -5.29
CA LYS A 40 7.77 3.82 -4.04
C LYS A 40 6.34 3.28 -4.09
N VAL A 41 6.15 2.03 -3.69
CA VAL A 41 4.84 1.37 -3.65
C VAL A 41 4.66 0.72 -2.29
N LEU A 42 3.45 0.83 -1.71
CA LEU A 42 3.07 0.12 -0.51
C LEU A 42 2.09 -1.01 -0.87
N CYS A 43 2.47 -2.25 -0.61
CA CYS A 43 1.72 -3.45 -0.98
C CYS A 43 1.12 -4.12 0.25
N LEU A 44 -0.11 -4.61 0.14
CA LEU A 44 -0.84 -5.34 1.17
C LEU A 44 -1.25 -6.70 0.63
N SER A 45 -0.86 -7.77 1.31
CA SER A 45 -1.28 -9.14 0.99
C SER A 45 -2.03 -9.75 2.16
N ASP A 46 -3.16 -10.40 1.88
CA ASP A 46 -3.90 -11.16 2.88
C ASP A 46 -3.17 -12.49 3.17
N MET A 47 -2.84 -12.73 4.44
CA MET A 47 -2.18 -13.93 4.94
C MET A 47 -3.06 -14.69 5.96
N GLY A 48 -4.39 -14.59 5.84
CA GLY A 48 -5.34 -15.26 6.73
C GLY A 48 -5.64 -14.46 7.98
N ARG A 49 -4.91 -14.68 9.09
CA ARG A 49 -5.07 -13.89 10.34
C ARG A 49 -4.26 -12.60 10.33
N GLU A 50 -3.35 -12.48 9.38
CA GLU A 50 -2.43 -11.37 9.27
C GLU A 50 -2.54 -10.71 7.89
N ILE A 51 -2.02 -9.50 7.80
CA ILE A 51 -1.81 -8.76 6.57
C ILE A 51 -0.32 -8.49 6.48
N ARG A 52 0.30 -8.91 5.38
CA ARG A 52 1.68 -8.53 5.09
C ARG A 52 1.67 -7.15 4.44
N VAL A 53 2.48 -6.24 4.95
CA VAL A 53 2.66 -4.88 4.42
C VAL A 53 4.09 -4.74 3.93
N ILE A 54 4.28 -4.53 2.63
CA ILE A 54 5.61 -4.43 2.01
C ILE A 54 5.79 -3.04 1.42
N GLU A 55 6.89 -2.37 1.75
CA GLU A 55 7.36 -1.22 0.99
C GLU A 55 8.27 -1.71 -0.13
N ARG A 56 8.03 -1.25 -1.36
CA ARG A 56 8.88 -1.54 -2.52
C ARG A 56 9.39 -0.24 -3.12
N VAL A 57 10.63 -0.24 -3.57
CA VAL A 57 11.22 0.82 -4.38
C VAL A 57 11.75 0.18 -5.66
N ASN A 58 11.30 0.66 -6.82
CA ASN A 58 11.66 0.05 -8.12
C ASN A 58 11.37 -1.48 -8.18
N GLY A 59 10.33 -1.94 -7.48
CA GLY A 59 9.97 -3.36 -7.39
C GLY A 59 10.75 -4.18 -6.35
N THR A 60 11.81 -3.63 -5.76
CA THR A 60 12.59 -4.29 -4.70
C THR A 60 11.98 -4.02 -3.33
N PRO A 61 11.67 -5.04 -2.51
CA PRO A 61 11.26 -4.84 -1.12
C PRO A 61 12.34 -4.13 -0.31
N THR A 62 11.97 -3.05 0.37
CA THR A 62 12.86 -2.27 1.26
C THR A 62 12.47 -2.36 2.72
N ASP A 63 11.20 -2.67 3.00
CA ASP A 63 10.68 -2.90 4.35
C ASP A 63 9.53 -3.90 4.29
N THR A 64 9.30 -4.65 5.37
CA THR A 64 8.22 -5.62 5.49
C THR A 64 7.73 -5.72 6.92
N GLU A 65 6.43 -5.51 7.10
CA GLU A 65 5.74 -5.65 8.38
C GLU A 65 4.65 -6.73 8.27
N MET A 66 4.34 -7.37 9.41
CA MET A 66 3.21 -8.29 9.55
C MET A 66 2.23 -7.69 10.56
N TRP A 67 0.99 -7.44 10.12
CA TRP A 67 -0.04 -6.85 10.96
C TRP A 67 -1.12 -7.88 11.27
N THR A 68 -1.43 -8.09 12.54
CA THR A 68 -2.59 -8.92 12.92
C THR A 68 -3.88 -8.21 12.53
N LYS A 69 -4.84 -8.94 11.94
CA LYS A 69 -6.14 -8.37 11.58
C LYS A 69 -6.92 -7.98 12.84
N THR A 70 -7.34 -6.72 12.87
CA THR A 70 -8.18 -6.12 13.92
C THR A 70 -9.54 -5.71 13.32
N ASP A 71 -10.30 -4.88 14.02
CA ASP A 71 -11.47 -4.25 13.43
C ASP A 71 -11.08 -3.33 12.25
N PHE A 72 -12.06 -3.09 11.39
CA PHE A 72 -11.86 -2.35 10.14
C PHE A 72 -11.43 -0.90 10.34
N ASN A 73 -11.86 -0.24 11.43
CA ASN A 73 -11.51 1.17 11.67
C ASN A 73 -10.04 1.29 12.08
N GLN A 74 -9.55 0.37 12.92
CA GLN A 74 -8.13 0.30 13.27
C GLN A 74 -7.27 0.03 12.04
N PHE A 75 -7.66 -0.93 11.20
CA PHE A 75 -6.97 -1.21 9.93
C PHE A 75 -6.93 0.02 9.03
N HIS A 76 -8.07 0.70 8.84
CA HIS A 76 -8.17 1.89 8.00
C HIS A 76 -7.30 3.05 8.52
N TRP A 77 -7.26 3.26 9.84
CA TRP A 77 -6.39 4.26 10.45
C TRP A 77 -4.92 3.94 10.25
N ALA A 78 -4.51 2.69 10.50
CA ALA A 78 -3.13 2.24 10.37
C ALA A 78 -2.62 2.36 8.93
N ILE A 79 -3.39 1.88 7.94
CA ILE A 79 -2.98 1.95 6.54
C ILE A 79 -2.91 3.40 6.04
N ARG A 80 -3.83 4.27 6.47
CA ARG A 80 -3.78 5.70 6.14
C ARG A 80 -2.47 6.32 6.65
N GLY A 81 -2.11 6.06 7.91
CA GLY A 81 -0.87 6.53 8.50
C GLY A 81 0.37 6.04 7.76
N LYS A 82 0.42 4.75 7.41
CA LYS A 82 1.54 4.16 6.65
C LYS A 82 1.65 4.76 5.24
N CYS A 83 0.54 4.89 4.50
CA CYS A 83 0.53 5.57 3.19
C CYS A 83 1.04 7.01 3.30
N GLN A 84 0.59 7.78 4.29
CA GLN A 84 1.06 9.15 4.48
C GLN A 84 2.57 9.22 4.79
N LYS A 85 3.07 8.32 5.63
CA LYS A 85 4.50 8.25 5.98
C LYS A 85 5.37 7.89 4.77
N VAL A 86 4.96 6.88 4.00
CA VAL A 86 5.79 6.26 2.96
C VAL A 86 5.67 6.97 1.61
N LEU A 87 4.45 7.37 1.24
CA LEU A 87 4.13 7.80 -0.13
C LEU A 87 3.86 9.31 -0.25
N VAL A 88 3.55 9.99 0.85
CA VAL A 88 3.18 11.42 0.84
C VAL A 88 4.26 12.30 1.46
N LYS A 89 4.84 11.88 2.59
CA LYS A 89 5.85 12.64 3.36
C LYS A 89 7.27 12.09 3.23
N GLY A 90 7.44 10.91 2.63
CA GLY A 90 8.72 10.20 2.52
C GLY A 90 9.47 10.46 1.22
#